data_AF-A0A958GQ33-F1
#
_entry.id   AF-A0A958GQ33-F1
#
_cell.length_a   1.000
_cell.length_b   1.000
_cell.length_c   1.000
_cell.angle_alpha   90.00
_cell.angle_beta   90.00
_cell.angle_gamma   90.00
#
_symmetry.space_group_name_H-M   'P 1'
#
loop_
_entity.id
_entity.type
_entity.pdbx_description
1 polymer ?
#
loop_
_entity_poly.entity_id
_entity_poly.type
_entity_poly.pdbx_seq_one_letter_code
_entity_poly.pdbx_strand_id
1 'polypeptide(L)'
;MRVLLFSNDLMPFGELPTSGGGLRCWQLMKGLQAHGIEVLASMPGFTYLAEKHRAQIPEEQRELLWRWETQDEILKRTKPDAVLFASNWDHYGLSKKPDVPLIIDLHGSRLIETSMWDCPVDTDRKVRIFGTADCLLCAGRRQRSYFYGWLLQAGRVPGNEHFIRYIPVSLDPVLPEHRYPDPNAQDSPIFVSGGGWFPWQNQAQTIFEICRQIDDRHRGTIEIFGTPHETQGLSAEERLIREVYAQVKARSEQSSRIRVNGYIGREQLIRLYQSASVAVEAMQYNLERELAFTTRTIEYLWCGLPVLYNDFGEVSEHIREYDAGWTVNPAKQESIEQAVNEIFERPELVIAKGRNAQRLVRDRFSWDQTILPLVDFLNHPTKAPAVEPVIGAVSARASFLAPSGVTVDVPVGADTGVLTQTFIVPAENIATVEVAVALRSANARSGISRVTLLLRGPSGRSISRRAYAGSELPVNGRISIGLPLLNRPAGGVRLTLELRCDYTSTAAAAEHPLVVRGFVDSEYPFVTMGSKRVVGKSLLGQELVVQSLSLSFTPGRGRLYRMKGIMERVLRMVRNGEWQRLVKAGMRRLPTVLHRVRRLAALG
;
A
#
# COMPACT_ATOMS: atom_id res chain seq x y z
N MET A 1 29.10 2.37 -4.32
CA MET A 1 27.76 2.19 -4.89
C MET A 1 26.81 3.16 -4.21
N ARG A 2 25.92 3.79 -4.98
CA ARG A 2 24.92 4.76 -4.53
C ARG A 2 23.51 4.25 -4.77
N VAL A 3 22.70 4.20 -3.72
CA VAL A 3 21.29 3.78 -3.77
C VAL A 3 20.38 4.98 -3.55
N LEU A 4 19.42 5.20 -4.46
CA LEU A 4 18.33 6.15 -4.24
C LEU A 4 17.16 5.44 -3.56
N LEU A 5 16.85 5.83 -2.32
CA LEU A 5 15.76 5.27 -1.52
C LEU A 5 14.57 6.21 -1.54
N PHE A 6 13.44 5.80 -2.12
CA PHE A 6 12.15 6.47 -1.98
C PHE A 6 11.39 5.88 -0.79
N SER A 7 11.18 6.67 0.26
CA SER A 7 10.38 6.25 1.42
C SER A 7 8.90 6.54 1.17
N ASN A 8 8.01 5.73 1.75
CA ASN A 8 6.57 5.97 1.71
C ASN A 8 6.11 7.05 2.70
N ASP A 9 6.88 7.28 3.76
CA ASP A 9 6.62 8.27 4.82
C ASP A 9 7.91 8.97 5.27
N LEU A 10 7.79 9.95 6.15
CA LEU A 10 8.95 10.57 6.80
C LEU A 10 9.67 9.56 7.69
N MET A 11 10.96 9.40 7.42
CA MET A 11 11.89 8.73 8.33
C MET A 11 12.09 9.58 9.59
N PRO A 12 12.63 9.01 10.69
CA PRO A 12 12.98 9.76 11.89
C PRO A 12 13.72 11.05 11.54
N PHE A 13 13.15 12.18 11.95
CA PHE A 13 13.66 13.51 11.64
C PHE A 13 13.43 14.45 12.82
N GLY A 14 14.53 14.85 13.47
CA GLY A 14 14.47 15.64 14.70
C GLY A 14 13.61 14.97 15.78
N GLU A 15 12.85 15.77 16.52
CA GLU A 15 11.92 15.30 17.56
C GLU A 15 10.50 15.00 17.01
N LEU A 16 10.35 14.80 15.70
CA LEU A 16 9.05 14.49 15.11
C LEU A 16 8.67 13.02 15.33
N PRO A 17 7.37 12.73 15.50
CA PRO A 17 6.90 11.35 15.47
C PRO A 17 7.13 10.74 14.09
N THR A 18 7.30 9.42 14.05
CA THR A 18 7.52 8.65 12.82
C THR A 18 6.56 7.46 12.79
N SER A 19 6.14 7.07 11.59
CA SER A 19 5.29 5.89 11.40
C SER A 19 6.13 4.62 11.27
N GLY A 20 5.48 3.46 11.36
CA GLY A 20 6.14 2.17 11.09
C GLY A 20 6.76 2.11 9.68
N GLY A 21 6.10 2.72 8.68
CA GLY A 21 6.65 2.80 7.33
C GLY A 21 7.92 3.66 7.24
N GLY A 22 7.92 4.81 7.93
CA GLY A 22 9.09 5.67 8.08
C GLY A 22 10.26 4.95 8.77
N LEU A 23 9.98 4.24 9.86
CA LEU A 23 10.96 3.43 10.60
C LEU A 23 11.56 2.32 9.74
N ARG A 24 10.73 1.59 8.98
CA ARG A 24 11.20 0.55 8.07
C ARG A 24 12.14 1.12 7.00
N CYS A 25 11.80 2.27 6.41
CA CYS A 25 12.66 2.95 5.45
C CYS A 25 14.00 3.35 6.07
N TRP A 26 13.96 3.92 7.27
CA TRP A 26 15.14 4.37 8.01
C TRP A 26 16.06 3.22 8.38
N GLN A 27 15.51 2.11 8.85
CA GLN A 27 16.26 0.89 9.14
C GLN A 27 17.01 0.39 7.90
N LEU A 28 16.31 0.23 6.76
CA LEU A 28 16.95 -0.26 5.53
C LEU A 28 18.08 0.69 5.10
N MET A 29 17.85 2.00 5.20
CA MET A 29 18.90 3.00 4.96
C MET A 29 20.10 2.80 5.89
N LYS A 30 19.87 2.63 7.20
CA LYS A 30 20.93 2.49 8.19
C LYS A 30 21.72 1.19 8.04
N GLY A 31 21.04 0.08 7.77
CA GLY A 31 21.69 -1.19 7.46
C GLY A 31 22.60 -1.08 6.24
N LEU A 32 22.15 -0.44 5.15
CA LEU A 32 22.99 -0.22 3.97
C LEU A 32 24.19 0.68 4.27
N GLN A 33 23.97 1.78 5.01
CA GLN A 33 25.05 2.69 5.41
C GLN A 33 26.10 2.01 6.30
N ALA A 34 25.68 1.11 7.19
CA ALA A 34 26.59 0.32 8.05
C ALA A 34 27.52 -0.60 7.22
N HIS A 35 27.12 -0.96 6.01
CA HIS A 35 27.90 -1.75 5.05
C HIS A 35 28.57 -0.89 3.97
N GLY A 36 28.76 0.41 4.22
CA GLY A 36 29.51 1.31 3.33
C GLY A 36 28.77 1.68 2.03
N ILE A 37 27.48 1.40 1.93
CA ILE A 37 26.66 1.78 0.76
C ILE A 37 26.12 3.19 0.97
N GLU A 38 26.39 4.08 0.02
CA GLU A 38 25.86 5.44 0.03
C GLU A 38 24.35 5.39 -0.26
N VAL A 39 23.54 5.98 0.61
CA VAL A 39 22.08 6.04 0.42
C VAL A 39 21.62 7.49 0.34
N LEU A 40 21.02 7.85 -0.79
CA LEU A 40 20.31 9.11 -0.98
C LEU A 40 18.83 8.88 -0.69
N ALA A 41 18.33 9.42 0.42
CA ALA A 41 16.93 9.25 0.78
C ALA A 41 16.05 10.35 0.20
N SER A 42 14.93 9.95 -0.39
CA SER A 42 13.88 10.81 -0.89
C SER A 42 12.60 10.53 -0.11
N MET A 43 12.20 11.50 0.72
CA MET A 43 11.01 11.42 1.56
C MET A 43 9.80 12.11 0.90
N PRO A 44 8.56 11.74 1.23
CA PRO A 44 7.39 12.37 0.60
C PRO A 44 7.22 13.82 1.05
N GLY A 45 7.18 14.75 0.11
CA GLY A 45 7.04 16.18 0.36
C GLY A 45 5.60 16.67 0.54
N PHE A 46 4.64 15.77 0.70
CA PHE A 46 3.19 16.05 0.74
C PHE A 46 2.48 15.46 1.97
N THR A 47 3.20 14.81 2.89
CA THR A 47 2.62 14.38 4.17
C THR A 47 2.39 15.58 5.08
N TYR A 48 1.44 15.46 6.02
CA TYR A 48 1.13 16.54 6.96
C TYR A 48 2.38 17.03 7.70
N LEU A 49 3.20 16.10 8.21
CA LEU A 49 4.44 16.44 8.92
C LEU A 49 5.44 17.13 7.99
N ALA A 50 5.61 16.66 6.74
CA ALA A 50 6.56 17.26 5.80
C ALA A 50 6.15 18.68 5.40
N GLU A 51 4.86 18.94 5.23
CA GLU A 51 4.35 20.27 4.88
C GLU A 51 4.39 21.23 6.07
N LYS A 52 3.98 20.76 7.25
CA LYS A 52 3.98 21.57 8.48
C LYS A 52 5.38 21.94 8.96
N HIS A 53 6.32 21.00 8.87
CA HIS A 53 7.70 21.17 9.36
C HIS A 53 8.70 21.40 8.23
N ARG A 54 8.25 21.80 7.03
CA ARG A 54 9.09 21.99 5.84
C ARG A 54 10.33 22.84 6.10
N ALA A 55 10.20 23.91 6.87
CA ALA A 55 11.31 24.83 7.18
C ALA A 55 12.40 24.20 8.06
N GLN A 56 12.07 23.14 8.81
CA GLN A 56 13.03 22.41 9.64
C GLN A 56 13.83 21.40 8.83
N ILE A 57 13.35 21.00 7.64
CA ILE A 57 14.03 20.04 6.76
C ILE A 57 15.22 20.74 6.08
N PRO A 58 16.45 20.17 6.15
CA PRO A 58 17.64 20.73 5.49
C PRO A 58 17.39 20.99 4.00
N GLU A 59 18.01 22.04 3.45
CA GLU A 59 17.82 22.44 2.06
C GLU A 59 18.08 21.32 1.06
N GLU A 60 19.22 20.65 1.21
CA GLU A 60 19.60 19.50 0.38
C GLU A 60 18.54 18.39 0.39
N GLN A 61 17.95 18.12 1.57
CA GLN A 61 16.89 17.13 1.72
C GLN A 61 15.54 17.65 1.16
N ARG A 62 15.27 18.95 1.23
CA ARG A 62 14.06 19.58 0.66
C ARG A 62 14.01 19.43 -0.85
N GLU A 63 15.15 19.49 -1.52
CA GLU A 63 15.25 19.30 -2.97
C GLU A 63 14.97 17.85 -3.39
N LEU A 64 15.22 16.89 -2.50
CA LEU A 64 14.97 15.47 -2.71
C LEU A 64 13.59 15.02 -2.22
N LEU A 65 12.75 15.91 -1.69
CA LEU A 65 11.38 15.55 -1.32
C LEU A 65 10.56 15.18 -2.56
N TRP A 66 10.11 13.93 -2.64
CA TRP A 66 9.34 13.47 -3.79
C TRP A 66 7.86 13.86 -3.69
N ARG A 67 7.27 14.11 -4.86
CA ARG A 67 5.84 14.11 -5.12
C ARG A 67 5.59 13.14 -6.26
N TRP A 68 4.34 12.75 -6.47
CA TRP A 68 3.97 11.78 -7.50
C TRP A 68 4.50 12.15 -8.89
N GLU A 69 4.62 13.44 -9.19
CA GLU A 69 5.13 13.96 -10.45
C GLU A 69 6.65 14.15 -10.54
N THR A 70 7.40 14.01 -9.44
CA THR A 70 8.84 14.38 -9.39
C THR A 70 9.80 13.20 -9.26
N GLN A 71 9.32 11.98 -9.06
CA GLN A 71 10.20 10.80 -8.87
C GLN A 71 11.14 10.56 -10.06
N ASP A 72 10.64 10.69 -11.31
CA ASP A 72 11.47 10.58 -12.52
C ASP A 72 12.56 11.66 -12.60
N GLU A 73 12.26 12.89 -12.16
CA GLU A 73 13.21 14.00 -12.14
C GLU A 73 14.31 13.76 -11.11
N ILE A 74 13.93 13.33 -9.90
CA ILE A 74 14.86 13.00 -8.82
C ILE A 74 15.81 11.88 -9.26
N LEU A 75 15.28 10.83 -9.90
CA LEU A 75 16.09 9.74 -10.46
C LEU A 75 17.11 10.25 -11.49
N LYS A 76 16.67 11.07 -12.45
CA LYS A 76 17.55 11.64 -13.48
C LYS A 76 18.64 12.54 -12.92
N ARG A 77 18.31 13.34 -11.89
CA ARG A 77 19.24 14.28 -11.26
C ARG A 77 20.30 13.55 -10.43
N THR A 78 19.89 12.55 -9.66
CA THR A 78 20.77 11.86 -8.70
C THR A 78 21.65 10.77 -9.31
N LYS A 79 21.24 10.20 -10.47
CA LYS A 79 21.98 9.16 -11.21
C LYS A 79 22.50 8.04 -10.30
N PRO A 80 21.63 7.35 -9.54
CA PRO A 80 22.04 6.31 -8.62
C PRO A 80 22.45 5.03 -9.36
N ASP A 81 23.18 4.15 -8.69
CA ASP A 81 23.54 2.82 -9.18
C ASP A 81 22.41 1.79 -8.98
N ALA A 82 21.46 2.05 -8.07
CA ALA A 82 20.24 1.29 -7.85
C ALA A 82 19.13 2.15 -7.22
N VAL A 83 17.87 1.72 -7.33
CA VAL A 83 16.71 2.42 -6.77
C VAL A 83 15.91 1.49 -5.87
N LEU A 84 15.65 1.92 -4.63
CA LEU A 84 14.86 1.21 -3.64
C LEU A 84 13.58 1.99 -3.33
N PHE A 85 12.42 1.37 -3.52
CA PHE A 85 11.16 1.86 -2.95
C PHE A 85 10.91 1.11 -1.64
N ALA A 86 11.13 1.80 -0.52
CA ALA A 86 11.11 1.20 0.81
C ALA A 86 9.73 1.28 1.48
N SER A 87 9.44 0.31 2.36
CA SER A 87 8.19 0.08 3.09
C SER A 87 6.98 -0.38 2.29
N ASN A 88 6.64 0.16 1.11
CA ASN A 88 5.46 -0.35 0.40
C ASN A 88 5.59 -0.23 -1.11
N TRP A 89 4.77 -0.95 -1.86
CA TRP A 89 4.79 -0.91 -3.33
C TRP A 89 3.94 0.25 -3.88
N ASP A 90 2.97 0.76 -3.12
CA ASP A 90 1.93 1.66 -3.64
C ASP A 90 2.41 3.10 -3.88
N HIS A 91 3.60 3.49 -3.38
CA HIS A 91 4.28 4.75 -3.72
C HIS A 91 5.27 4.66 -4.88
N TYR A 92 5.38 3.51 -5.55
CA TYR A 92 6.11 3.40 -6.82
C TYR A 92 5.40 4.20 -7.93
N GLY A 93 6.03 5.26 -8.42
CA GLY A 93 5.44 6.19 -9.38
C GLY A 93 6.32 6.54 -10.58
N LEU A 94 7.44 5.86 -10.81
CA LEU A 94 8.28 6.08 -11.99
C LEU A 94 7.50 5.80 -13.28
N SER A 95 7.65 6.69 -14.26
CA SER A 95 6.97 6.58 -15.56
C SER A 95 7.44 5.38 -16.39
N LYS A 96 8.67 4.92 -16.17
CA LYS A 96 9.30 3.77 -16.83
C LYS A 96 10.17 3.00 -15.83
N LYS A 97 10.39 1.72 -16.11
CA LYS A 97 11.37 0.91 -15.36
C LYS A 97 12.76 1.55 -15.53
N PRO A 98 13.53 1.77 -14.45
CA PRO A 98 14.88 2.32 -14.54
C PRO A 98 15.87 1.31 -15.14
N ASP A 99 16.89 1.83 -15.82
CA ASP A 99 17.99 1.01 -16.36
C ASP A 99 18.84 0.38 -15.24
N VAL A 100 18.90 1.04 -14.08
CA VAL A 100 19.54 0.54 -12.85
C VAL A 100 18.62 -0.39 -12.07
N PRO A 101 19.12 -1.32 -11.24
CA PRO A 101 18.31 -2.27 -10.48
C PRO A 101 17.19 -1.62 -9.68
N LEU A 102 15.97 -2.15 -9.81
CA LEU A 102 14.78 -1.71 -9.09
C LEU A 102 14.46 -2.67 -7.93
N ILE A 103 14.57 -2.19 -6.70
CA ILE A 103 14.21 -2.93 -5.49
C ILE A 103 12.88 -2.38 -4.94
N ILE A 104 11.94 -3.27 -4.60
CA ILE A 104 10.67 -2.90 -3.95
C ILE A 104 10.56 -3.65 -2.61
N ASP A 105 10.42 -2.93 -1.51
CA ASP A 105 10.13 -3.48 -0.19
C ASP A 105 8.62 -3.63 0.02
N LEU A 106 8.20 -4.78 0.52
CA LEU A 106 6.82 -5.19 0.69
C LEU A 106 6.47 -5.26 2.18
N HIS A 107 6.53 -4.13 2.89
CA HIS A 107 6.17 -4.05 4.30
C HIS A 107 4.68 -3.71 4.49
N GLY A 108 4.05 -4.34 5.47
CA GLY A 108 2.59 -4.32 5.65
C GLY A 108 1.81 -5.20 4.66
N SER A 109 0.52 -5.38 4.92
CA SER A 109 -0.39 -6.14 4.06
C SER A 109 -1.42 -5.19 3.45
N ARG A 110 -0.91 -4.27 2.64
CA ARG A 110 -1.62 -3.07 2.18
C ARG A 110 -3.06 -3.27 1.70
N LEU A 111 -3.37 -4.37 1.00
CA LEU A 111 -4.74 -4.64 0.55
C LEU A 111 -5.70 -4.92 1.71
N ILE A 112 -5.22 -5.65 2.72
CA ILE A 112 -5.97 -5.97 3.94
C ILE A 112 -6.19 -4.68 4.74
N GLU A 113 -5.12 -3.91 4.98
CA GLU A 113 -5.21 -2.59 5.62
C GLU A 113 -6.25 -1.69 4.93
N THR A 114 -6.23 -1.63 3.60
CA THR A 114 -7.14 -0.77 2.82
C THR A 114 -8.60 -1.23 2.85
N SER A 115 -8.85 -2.53 3.01
CA SER A 115 -10.22 -3.03 3.18
C SER A 115 -10.84 -2.56 4.50
N MET A 116 -10.03 -2.45 5.56
CA MET A 116 -10.48 -1.93 6.86
C MET A 116 -10.61 -0.40 6.88
N TRP A 117 -10.15 0.28 5.83
CA TRP A 117 -10.34 1.72 5.63
C TRP A 117 -11.42 2.06 4.61
N ASP A 118 -12.08 1.06 4.02
CA ASP A 118 -13.00 1.23 2.89
C ASP A 118 -12.37 2.06 1.74
N CYS A 119 -11.08 1.84 1.49
CA CYS A 119 -10.29 2.62 0.54
C CYS A 119 -9.48 1.69 -0.39
N PRO A 120 -10.14 0.93 -1.28
CA PRO A 120 -9.50 -0.12 -2.06
C PRO A 120 -8.36 0.44 -2.94
N VAL A 121 -7.27 -0.32 -3.04
CA VAL A 121 -6.13 0.00 -3.91
C VAL A 121 -6.15 -0.82 -5.20
N ASP A 122 -5.56 -0.25 -6.25
CA ASP A 122 -5.50 -0.87 -7.58
C ASP A 122 -4.60 -2.12 -7.58
N THR A 123 -5.23 -3.29 -7.62
CA THR A 123 -4.57 -4.61 -7.68
C THR A 123 -3.85 -4.83 -9.01
N ASP A 124 -4.36 -4.32 -10.13
CA ASP A 124 -3.69 -4.42 -11.43
C ASP A 124 -2.35 -3.66 -11.37
N ARG A 125 -2.32 -2.51 -10.68
CA ARG A 125 -1.08 -1.76 -10.43
C ARG A 125 -0.09 -2.55 -9.58
N LYS A 126 -0.55 -3.24 -8.53
CA LYS A 126 0.31 -4.11 -7.71
C LYS A 126 1.00 -5.18 -8.56
N VAL A 127 0.24 -5.91 -9.37
CA VAL A 127 0.74 -6.97 -10.25
C VAL A 127 1.76 -6.41 -11.26
N ARG A 128 1.48 -5.25 -11.87
CA ARG A 128 2.45 -4.60 -12.78
C ARG A 128 3.77 -4.26 -12.09
N ILE A 129 3.72 -3.69 -10.89
CA ILE A 129 4.93 -3.32 -10.14
C ILE A 129 5.76 -4.57 -9.81
N PHE A 130 5.11 -5.63 -9.37
CA PHE A 130 5.74 -6.92 -9.06
C PHE A 130 6.39 -7.54 -10.31
N GLY A 131 5.78 -7.35 -11.48
CA GLY A 131 6.36 -7.76 -12.76
C GLY A 131 7.61 -6.94 -13.15
N THR A 132 7.72 -5.69 -12.69
CA THR A 132 8.86 -4.81 -13.04
C THR A 132 10.06 -4.87 -12.10
N ALA A 133 9.85 -5.23 -10.83
CA ALA A 133 10.91 -5.25 -9.82
C ALA A 133 12.04 -6.24 -10.16
N ASP A 134 13.28 -5.85 -9.89
CA ASP A 134 14.47 -6.68 -10.02
C ASP A 134 14.78 -7.46 -8.72
N CYS A 135 14.42 -6.88 -7.58
CA CYS A 135 14.49 -7.53 -6.26
C CYS A 135 13.28 -7.13 -5.41
N LEU A 136 12.78 -8.07 -4.62
CA LEU A 136 11.68 -7.87 -3.68
C LEU A 136 12.14 -8.17 -2.27
N LEU A 137 11.75 -7.33 -1.31
CA LEU A 137 12.04 -7.50 0.11
C LEU A 137 10.74 -7.68 0.89
N CYS A 138 10.79 -8.40 2.01
CA CYS A 138 9.69 -8.41 2.98
C CYS A 138 10.24 -8.50 4.41
N ALA A 139 9.40 -8.14 5.38
CA ALA A 139 9.79 -8.14 6.80
C ALA A 139 9.48 -9.45 7.52
N GLY A 140 8.47 -10.21 7.08
CA GLY A 140 8.06 -11.47 7.70
C GLY A 140 8.13 -12.66 6.74
N ARG A 141 8.42 -13.85 7.25
CA ARG A 141 8.31 -15.12 6.52
C ARG A 141 6.86 -15.47 6.21
N ARG A 142 5.93 -15.24 7.13
CA ARG A 142 4.48 -15.42 6.89
C ARG A 142 3.95 -14.39 5.91
N GLN A 143 4.41 -13.15 6.07
CA GLN A 143 4.12 -12.06 5.13
C GLN A 143 4.58 -12.40 3.71
N ARG A 144 5.71 -13.09 3.56
CA ARG A 144 6.21 -13.57 2.27
C ARG A 144 5.22 -14.49 1.56
N SER A 145 4.59 -15.42 2.31
CA SER A 145 3.57 -16.33 1.78
C SER A 145 2.38 -15.59 1.17
N TYR A 146 1.95 -14.49 1.80
CA TYR A 146 0.89 -13.62 1.27
C TYR A 146 1.27 -13.02 -0.11
N PHE A 147 2.55 -12.74 -0.37
CA PHE A 147 2.99 -12.13 -1.63
C PHE A 147 3.18 -13.12 -2.78
N TYR A 148 3.41 -14.41 -2.53
CA TYR A 148 3.63 -15.38 -3.60
C TYR A 148 2.45 -15.48 -4.58
N GLY A 149 1.20 -15.42 -4.09
CA GLY A 149 0.03 -15.40 -4.97
C GLY A 149 0.03 -14.20 -5.95
N TRP A 150 0.51 -13.04 -5.50
CA TRP A 150 0.64 -11.84 -6.35
C TRP A 150 1.80 -11.95 -7.35
N LEU A 151 2.87 -12.65 -6.97
CA LEU A 151 4.00 -12.89 -7.86
C LEU A 151 3.65 -13.85 -8.99
N LEU A 152 2.95 -14.93 -8.68
CA LEU A 152 2.46 -15.85 -9.69
C LEU A 152 1.57 -15.12 -10.72
N GLN A 153 0.70 -14.23 -10.25
CA GLN A 153 -0.09 -13.35 -11.13
C GLN A 153 0.78 -12.38 -11.95
N ALA A 154 1.90 -11.92 -11.42
CA ALA A 154 2.85 -11.09 -12.15
C ALA A 154 3.72 -11.88 -13.15
N GLY A 155 3.51 -13.19 -13.29
CA GLY A 155 4.34 -14.07 -14.12
C GLY A 155 5.69 -14.41 -13.49
N ARG A 156 5.85 -14.13 -12.19
CA ARG A 156 7.04 -14.44 -11.40
C ARG A 156 6.82 -15.77 -10.68
N VAL A 157 7.26 -16.86 -11.30
CA VAL A 157 7.29 -18.19 -10.67
C VAL A 157 8.61 -18.33 -9.91
N PRO A 158 8.62 -18.43 -8.57
CA PRO A 158 9.84 -18.60 -7.82
C PRO A 158 10.50 -19.94 -8.14
N GLY A 159 11.71 -19.92 -8.70
CA GLY A 159 12.54 -21.13 -8.87
C GLY A 159 13.39 -21.47 -7.64
N ASN A 160 13.45 -20.57 -6.67
CA ASN A 160 14.14 -20.73 -5.40
C ASN A 160 13.43 -19.97 -4.27
N GLU A 161 13.77 -20.28 -3.03
CA GLU A 161 13.19 -19.68 -1.82
C GLU A 161 13.58 -18.20 -1.60
N HIS A 162 14.57 -17.69 -2.34
CA HIS A 162 15.11 -16.33 -2.18
C HIS A 162 14.44 -15.28 -3.08
N PHE A 163 13.40 -15.65 -3.83
CA PHE A 163 12.74 -14.73 -4.78
C PHE A 163 12.22 -13.45 -4.11
N ILE A 164 11.68 -13.56 -2.90
CA ILE A 164 11.48 -12.42 -1.99
C ILE A 164 12.49 -12.61 -0.85
N ARG A 165 13.40 -11.65 -0.72
CA ARG A 165 14.44 -11.66 0.32
C ARG A 165 13.83 -11.22 1.64
N TYR A 166 14.03 -12.03 2.66
CA TYR A 166 13.59 -11.75 4.02
C TYR A 166 14.61 -10.85 4.71
N ILE A 167 14.16 -9.67 5.12
CA ILE A 167 14.94 -8.72 5.93
C ILE A 167 13.98 -8.26 7.03
N PRO A 168 14.05 -8.84 8.25
CA PRO A 168 13.13 -8.49 9.34
C PRO A 168 13.22 -7.02 9.70
N VAL A 169 12.26 -6.53 10.50
CA VAL A 169 12.53 -5.27 11.20
C VAL A 169 13.70 -5.49 12.15
N SER A 170 14.66 -4.59 12.13
CA SER A 170 15.94 -4.68 12.80
C SER A 170 16.41 -3.29 13.21
N LEU A 171 17.33 -3.22 14.16
CA LEU A 171 17.81 -1.98 14.74
C LEU A 171 19.33 -2.01 14.86
N ASP A 172 19.87 -0.96 15.48
CA ASP A 172 21.30 -0.77 15.68
C ASP A 172 21.89 -1.93 16.49
N PRO A 173 23.04 -2.52 16.07
CA PRO A 173 23.76 -3.49 16.90
C PRO A 173 24.20 -2.91 18.25
N VAL A 174 24.33 -1.59 18.37
CA VAL A 174 24.56 -0.90 19.64
C VAL A 174 23.23 -0.76 20.38
N LEU A 175 23.06 -1.58 21.41
CA LEU A 175 21.86 -1.60 22.25
C LEU A 175 21.84 -0.40 23.22
N PRO A 176 20.68 0.23 23.47
CA PRO A 176 20.53 1.24 24.50
C PRO A 176 20.74 0.66 25.89
N GLU A 177 21.33 1.44 26.78
CA GLU A 177 21.31 1.10 28.20
C GLU A 177 19.87 1.12 28.72
N HIS A 178 19.52 0.11 29.52
CA HIS A 178 18.21 0.03 30.17
C HIS A 178 18.37 0.06 31.69
N ARG A 179 17.49 0.80 32.37
CA ARG A 179 17.46 0.93 33.83
C ARG A 179 16.04 0.65 34.33
N TYR A 180 15.81 -0.57 34.79
CA TYR A 180 14.52 -0.94 35.37
C TYR A 180 14.21 -0.08 36.61
N PRO A 181 12.95 0.31 36.81
CA PRO A 181 12.53 1.00 38.03
C PRO A 181 12.70 0.07 39.24
N ASP A 182 12.87 0.66 40.43
CA ASP A 182 12.87 -0.09 41.69
C ASP A 182 11.58 -0.93 41.77
N PRO A 183 11.68 -2.27 41.88
CA PRO A 183 10.53 -3.14 42.05
C PRO A 183 9.61 -2.72 43.18
N ASN A 184 10.12 -2.13 44.25
CA ASN A 184 9.34 -1.71 45.42
C ASN A 184 8.70 -0.33 45.28
N ALA A 185 9.01 0.42 44.21
CA ALA A 185 8.40 1.71 43.98
C ALA A 185 6.89 1.57 43.73
N GLN A 186 6.11 2.53 44.22
CA GLN A 186 4.66 2.53 44.08
C GLN A 186 4.20 2.58 42.61
N ASP A 187 5.01 3.17 41.74
CA ASP A 187 4.73 3.27 40.31
C ASP A 187 5.21 2.07 39.49
N SER A 188 5.90 1.12 40.14
CA SER A 188 6.39 -0.12 39.53
C SER A 188 5.35 -1.24 39.64
N PRO A 189 5.09 -2.00 38.56
CA PRO A 189 5.67 -1.87 37.20
C PRO A 189 5.13 -0.67 36.42
N ILE A 190 5.99 -0.10 35.57
CA ILE A 190 5.66 0.96 34.60
C ILE A 190 5.40 0.30 33.24
N PHE A 191 4.14 0.23 32.83
CA PHE A 191 3.73 -0.26 31.52
C PHE A 191 3.81 0.84 30.47
N VAL A 192 4.20 0.49 29.25
CA VAL A 192 4.17 1.40 28.09
C VAL A 192 3.46 0.77 26.90
N SER A 193 2.69 1.57 26.17
CA SER A 193 2.14 1.19 24.87
C SER A 193 2.11 2.40 23.96
N GLY A 194 2.11 2.20 22.64
CA GLY A 194 1.70 3.27 21.71
C GLY A 194 2.59 3.43 20.51
N GLY A 195 2.23 4.15 19.45
CA GLY A 195 1.31 3.53 18.51
C GLY A 195 0.34 4.47 17.85
N GLY A 196 0.15 4.33 16.54
CA GLY A 196 -1.12 4.74 15.97
C GLY A 196 -2.26 3.88 16.53
N TRP A 197 -3.48 4.41 16.52
CA TRP A 197 -4.68 3.62 16.78
C TRP A 197 -5.37 3.37 15.44
N PHE A 198 -4.85 2.36 14.73
CA PHE A 198 -5.34 1.95 13.41
C PHE A 198 -6.47 0.91 13.53
N PRO A 199 -7.31 0.73 12.48
CA PRO A 199 -8.46 -0.18 12.50
C PRO A 199 -8.12 -1.63 12.86
N TRP A 200 -6.96 -2.10 12.43
CA TRP A 200 -6.44 -3.44 12.71
C TRP A 200 -5.75 -3.57 14.08
N GLN A 201 -5.59 -2.48 14.83
CA GLN A 201 -4.82 -2.44 16.08
C GLN A 201 -5.73 -2.35 17.30
N ASN A 202 -6.48 -3.41 17.55
CA ASN A 202 -7.34 -3.51 18.73
C ASN A 202 -6.61 -4.23 19.88
N GLN A 203 -6.13 -3.49 20.87
CA GLN A 203 -5.53 -4.04 22.10
C GLN A 203 -6.33 -3.70 23.36
N ALA A 204 -7.65 -3.48 23.19
CA ALA A 204 -8.55 -2.96 24.23
C ALA A 204 -8.55 -3.83 25.50
N GLN A 205 -8.74 -5.14 25.35
CA GLN A 205 -8.86 -6.07 26.49
C GLN A 205 -7.62 -6.01 27.39
N THR A 206 -6.44 -6.06 26.79
CA THR A 206 -5.16 -5.98 27.51
C THR A 206 -4.98 -4.66 28.24
N ILE A 207 -5.28 -3.52 27.58
CA ILE A 207 -5.17 -2.21 28.23
C ILE A 207 -6.13 -2.09 29.41
N PHE A 208 -7.40 -2.48 29.23
CA PHE A 208 -8.38 -2.39 30.30
C PHE A 208 -8.06 -3.29 31.49
N GLU A 209 -7.52 -4.48 31.23
CA GLU A 209 -7.07 -5.38 32.27
C GLU A 209 -5.89 -4.80 33.06
N ILE A 210 -4.89 -4.23 32.39
CA ILE A 210 -3.78 -3.55 33.08
C ILE A 210 -4.31 -2.37 33.92
N CYS A 211 -5.19 -1.54 33.36
CA CYS A 211 -5.80 -0.43 34.11
C CYS A 211 -6.54 -0.93 35.36
N ARG A 212 -7.35 -2.00 35.23
CA ARG A 212 -8.07 -2.60 36.36
C ARG A 212 -7.10 -3.07 37.45
N GLN A 213 -6.04 -3.78 37.09
CA GLN A 213 -5.06 -4.31 38.05
C GLN A 213 -4.25 -3.20 38.74
N ILE A 214 -3.95 -2.10 38.02
CA ILE A 214 -3.33 -0.90 38.58
C ILE A 214 -4.26 -0.25 39.62
N ASP A 215 -5.55 -0.10 39.28
CA ASP A 215 -6.55 0.50 40.16
C ASP A 215 -6.78 -0.36 41.40
N ASP A 216 -6.97 -1.68 41.25
CA ASP A 216 -7.23 -2.63 42.33
C ASP A 216 -6.06 -2.76 43.32
N ARG A 217 -4.82 -2.70 42.81
CA ARG A 217 -3.59 -2.76 43.64
C ARG A 217 -3.15 -1.39 44.17
N HIS A 218 -3.74 -0.32 43.66
CA HIS A 218 -3.27 1.06 43.83
C HIS A 218 -1.77 1.25 43.51
N ARG A 219 -1.22 0.43 42.62
CA ARG A 219 0.22 0.32 42.33
C ARG A 219 0.45 0.11 40.83
N GLY A 220 1.59 0.59 40.34
CA GLY A 220 1.94 0.55 38.91
C GLY A 220 1.42 1.76 38.15
N THR A 221 1.88 1.91 36.91
CA THR A 221 1.42 2.96 35.99
C THR A 221 1.38 2.45 34.56
N ILE A 222 0.58 3.08 33.69
CA ILE A 222 0.61 2.83 32.25
C ILE A 222 0.68 4.14 31.46
N GLU A 223 1.65 4.23 30.55
CA GLU A 223 1.83 5.32 29.61
C GLU A 223 1.43 4.86 28.20
N ILE A 224 0.46 5.54 27.61
CA ILE A 224 -0.13 5.19 26.31
C ILE A 224 0.14 6.34 25.35
N PHE A 225 0.87 6.08 24.26
CA PHE A 225 1.25 7.10 23.27
C PHE A 225 0.46 6.98 21.96
N GLY A 226 0.15 8.12 21.37
CA GLY A 226 -0.46 8.25 20.06
C GLY A 226 -1.99 8.32 20.07
N THR A 227 -2.57 8.57 18.90
CA THR A 227 -4.00 8.88 18.74
C THR A 227 -4.61 8.15 17.55
N PRO A 228 -5.96 8.03 17.49
CA PRO A 228 -6.65 7.57 16.28
C PRO A 228 -6.26 8.39 15.06
N HIS A 229 -6.09 7.71 13.93
CA HIS A 229 -5.75 8.37 12.67
C HIS A 229 -6.95 9.19 12.15
N GLU A 230 -6.68 10.39 11.64
CA GLU A 230 -7.69 11.20 10.97
C GLU A 230 -7.86 10.73 9.51
N THR A 231 -9.06 10.30 9.16
CA THR A 231 -9.43 9.80 7.82
C THR A 231 -10.71 10.51 7.35
N GLN A 232 -10.90 10.58 6.03
CA GLN A 232 -12.07 11.26 5.45
C GLN A 232 -13.35 10.42 5.53
N GLY A 233 -13.20 9.11 5.72
CA GLY A 233 -14.28 8.16 6.00
C GLY A 233 -14.14 7.60 7.42
N LEU A 234 -15.19 6.96 7.90
CA LEU A 234 -15.17 6.19 9.14
C LEU A 234 -15.75 4.80 8.83
N SER A 235 -14.87 3.83 8.65
CA SER A 235 -15.23 2.40 8.64
C SER A 235 -15.81 1.98 10.01
N ALA A 236 -16.36 0.76 10.09
CA ALA A 236 -16.86 0.23 11.35
C ALA A 236 -15.72 0.00 12.35
N GLU A 237 -14.59 -0.49 11.86
CA GLU A 237 -13.37 -0.75 12.62
C GLU A 237 -12.77 0.56 13.15
N GLU A 238 -12.77 1.64 12.35
CA GLU A 238 -12.33 2.96 12.83
C GLU A 238 -13.21 3.52 13.95
N ARG A 239 -14.53 3.33 13.85
CA ARG A 239 -15.45 3.74 14.93
C ARG A 239 -15.14 3.00 16.22
N LEU A 240 -15.02 1.68 16.14
CA LEU A 240 -14.68 0.83 17.29
C LEU A 240 -13.37 1.28 17.96
N ILE A 241 -12.31 1.47 17.18
CA ILE A 241 -11.00 1.87 17.72
C ILE A 241 -11.04 3.26 18.36
N ARG A 242 -11.81 4.21 17.79
CA ARG A 242 -12.01 5.54 18.38
C ARG A 242 -12.82 5.49 19.67
N GLU A 243 -13.82 4.63 19.74
CA GLU A 243 -14.61 4.40 20.97
C GLU A 243 -13.73 3.82 22.08
N VAL A 244 -12.92 2.81 21.78
CA VAL A 244 -11.96 2.24 22.74
C VAL A 244 -10.99 3.33 23.22
N TYR A 245 -10.40 4.10 22.30
CA TYR A 245 -9.49 5.19 22.66
C TYR A 245 -10.17 6.21 23.58
N ALA A 246 -11.42 6.60 23.29
CA ALA A 246 -12.17 7.53 24.12
C ALA A 246 -12.42 6.98 25.53
N GLN A 247 -12.72 5.69 25.67
CA GLN A 247 -12.88 5.03 26.98
C GLN A 247 -11.57 5.00 27.78
N VAL A 248 -10.45 4.67 27.14
CA VAL A 248 -9.12 4.69 27.79
C VAL A 248 -8.75 6.10 28.21
N LYS A 249 -9.04 7.11 27.37
CA LYS A 249 -8.82 8.52 27.69
C LYS A 249 -9.68 8.97 28.88
N ALA A 250 -10.96 8.62 28.92
CA ALA A 250 -11.83 8.95 30.06
C ALA A 250 -11.32 8.35 31.37
N ARG A 251 -10.75 7.14 31.34
CA ARG A 251 -10.08 6.54 32.53
C ARG A 251 -8.83 7.31 32.94
N SER A 252 -8.02 7.78 32.00
CA SER A 252 -6.84 8.61 32.31
C SER A 252 -7.17 9.94 32.98
N GLU A 253 -8.39 10.46 32.77
CA GLU A 253 -8.88 11.67 33.45
C GLU A 253 -9.31 11.39 34.89
N GLN A 254 -9.52 10.13 35.27
CA GLN A 254 -9.96 9.68 36.59
C GLN A 254 -8.83 9.11 37.46
N SER A 255 -7.72 8.69 36.86
CA SER A 255 -6.60 8.05 37.55
C SER A 255 -5.27 8.62 37.07
N SER A 256 -4.47 9.19 37.98
CA SER A 256 -3.13 9.72 37.67
C SER A 256 -2.10 8.64 37.29
N ARG A 257 -2.46 7.37 37.49
CA ARG A 257 -1.65 6.19 37.14
C ARG A 257 -1.83 5.75 35.69
N ILE A 258 -2.87 6.22 35.03
CA ILE A 258 -3.18 5.93 33.63
C ILE A 258 -2.96 7.21 32.84
N ARG A 259 -1.99 7.23 31.93
CA ARG A 259 -1.63 8.43 31.18
C ARG A 259 -1.77 8.18 29.68
N VAL A 260 -2.61 8.98 29.03
CA VAL A 260 -2.79 8.98 27.58
C VAL A 260 -2.13 10.23 27.00
N ASN A 261 -1.12 10.00 26.18
CA ASN A 261 -0.27 11.01 25.57
C ASN A 261 -0.50 11.04 24.06
N GLY A 262 -0.28 12.21 23.45
CA GLY A 262 -0.25 12.32 21.99
C GLY A 262 0.96 11.63 21.37
N TYR A 263 1.18 11.89 20.09
CA TYR A 263 2.42 11.50 19.43
C TYR A 263 3.58 12.34 19.94
N ILE A 264 4.70 11.69 20.23
CA ILE A 264 5.98 12.32 20.58
C ILE A 264 7.10 11.81 19.67
N GLY A 265 8.25 12.47 19.70
CA GLY A 265 9.42 12.09 18.91
C GLY A 265 9.97 10.71 19.27
N ARG A 266 10.61 10.04 18.30
CA ARG A 266 11.21 8.71 18.48
C ARG A 266 12.25 8.69 19.61
N GLU A 267 13.15 9.67 19.64
CA GLU A 267 14.20 9.74 20.66
C GLU A 267 13.61 9.93 22.07
N GLN A 268 12.50 10.66 22.18
CA GLN A 268 11.77 10.78 23.44
C GLN A 268 11.12 9.46 23.85
N LEU A 269 10.53 8.71 22.90
CA LEU A 269 10.01 7.36 23.18
C LEU A 269 11.13 6.42 23.65
N ILE A 270 12.29 6.42 22.99
CA ILE A 270 13.43 5.59 23.38
C ILE A 270 13.84 5.90 24.82
N ARG A 271 14.00 7.18 25.19
CA ARG A 271 14.33 7.57 26.57
C ARG A 271 13.32 7.07 27.60
N LEU A 272 12.02 7.11 27.27
CA LEU A 272 10.96 6.56 28.14
C LEU A 272 11.06 5.04 28.24
N TYR A 273 11.35 4.36 27.13
CA TYR A 273 11.47 2.91 27.10
C TYR A 273 12.68 2.40 27.89
N GLN A 274 13.77 3.17 27.95
CA GLN A 274 14.97 2.84 28.74
C GLN A 274 14.71 2.79 30.25
N SER A 275 13.59 3.31 30.74
CA SER A 275 13.22 3.33 32.16
C SER A 275 11.86 2.70 32.49
N ALA A 276 11.18 2.11 31.50
CA ALA A 276 9.92 1.42 31.69
C ALA A 276 10.14 -0.05 32.12
N SER A 277 9.09 -0.71 32.60
CA SER A 277 9.15 -2.11 33.03
C SER A 277 8.76 -3.08 31.92
N VAL A 278 7.61 -2.86 31.27
CA VAL A 278 7.02 -3.80 30.32
C VAL A 278 6.33 -3.04 29.19
N ALA A 279 6.50 -3.50 27.96
CA ALA A 279 5.77 -2.98 26.81
C ALA A 279 4.49 -3.81 26.53
N VAL A 280 3.43 -3.16 26.06
CA VAL A 280 2.12 -3.77 25.84
C VAL A 280 1.72 -3.68 24.36
N GLU A 281 1.55 -4.84 23.72
CA GLU A 281 1.16 -4.97 22.32
C GLU A 281 0.37 -6.29 22.04
N ALA A 282 -0.50 -6.70 22.97
CA ALA A 282 -1.39 -7.85 22.77
C ALA A 282 -2.68 -7.42 22.06
N MET A 283 -2.67 -7.50 20.72
CA MET A 283 -3.76 -7.14 19.83
C MET A 283 -4.66 -8.32 19.50
N GLN A 284 -5.97 -8.08 19.38
CA GLN A 284 -6.97 -9.02 18.87
C GLN A 284 -6.57 -9.56 17.49
N TYR A 285 -6.92 -10.82 17.27
CA TYR A 285 -6.66 -11.48 16.00
C TYR A 285 -7.39 -10.78 14.85
N ASN A 286 -6.63 -10.53 13.79
CA ASN A 286 -7.12 -10.31 12.43
C ASN A 286 -5.98 -10.65 11.46
N LEU A 287 -6.32 -10.82 10.18
CA LEU A 287 -5.35 -11.26 9.17
C LEU A 287 -4.18 -10.29 8.98
N GLU A 288 -4.41 -8.97 9.14
CA GLU A 288 -3.35 -7.97 9.04
C GLU A 288 -2.34 -8.17 10.19
N ARG A 289 -2.81 -8.41 11.42
CA ARG A 289 -1.98 -8.66 12.60
C ARG A 289 -1.23 -9.99 12.54
N GLU A 290 -1.83 -11.04 12.01
CA GLU A 290 -1.14 -12.33 11.85
C GLU A 290 0.06 -12.24 10.90
N LEU A 291 -0.09 -11.46 9.82
CA LEU A 291 0.95 -11.25 8.80
C LEU A 291 1.98 -10.17 9.19
N ALA A 292 1.75 -9.44 10.27
CA ALA A 292 2.55 -8.29 10.63
C ALA A 292 3.90 -8.67 11.22
N PHE A 293 4.93 -7.93 10.82
CA PHE A 293 6.20 -7.87 11.53
C PHE A 293 6.31 -6.48 12.17
N THR A 294 5.97 -6.39 13.44
CA THR A 294 5.69 -5.11 14.12
C THR A 294 6.95 -4.33 14.46
N THR A 295 7.14 -3.17 13.81
CA THR A 295 8.33 -2.34 14.02
C THR A 295 8.53 -1.92 15.47
N ARG A 296 7.42 -1.52 16.09
CA ARG A 296 7.36 -1.08 17.47
C ARG A 296 7.78 -2.16 18.46
N THR A 297 7.35 -3.41 18.26
CA THR A 297 7.75 -4.52 19.13
C THR A 297 9.26 -4.70 19.12
N ILE A 298 9.89 -4.59 17.96
CA ILE A 298 11.35 -4.70 17.84
C ILE A 298 12.04 -3.54 18.56
N GLU A 299 11.50 -2.30 18.49
CA GLU A 299 12.01 -1.17 19.28
C GLU A 299 11.89 -1.39 20.79
N TYR A 300 10.77 -1.94 21.28
CA TYR A 300 10.63 -2.28 22.70
C TYR A 300 11.70 -3.28 23.14
N LEU A 301 11.85 -4.37 22.40
CA LEU A 301 12.82 -5.42 22.72
C LEU A 301 14.26 -4.88 22.68
N TRP A 302 14.56 -4.00 21.71
CA TRP A 302 15.87 -3.36 21.57
C TRP A 302 16.19 -2.45 22.75
N CYS A 303 15.19 -1.70 23.24
CA CYS A 303 15.31 -0.88 24.44
C CYS A 303 15.35 -1.68 25.75
N GLY A 304 15.34 -3.02 25.72
CA GLY A 304 15.40 -3.86 26.92
C GLY A 304 14.05 -4.11 27.60
N LEU A 305 12.93 -3.81 26.94
CA LEU A 305 11.61 -4.10 27.50
C LEU A 305 11.15 -5.51 27.12
N PRO A 306 10.79 -6.37 28.09
CA PRO A 306 9.97 -7.53 27.77
C PRO A 306 8.59 -7.07 27.31
N VAL A 307 7.95 -7.85 26.44
CA VAL A 307 6.69 -7.46 25.79
C VAL A 307 5.56 -8.41 26.19
N LEU A 308 4.41 -7.85 26.59
CA LEU A 308 3.13 -8.54 26.62
C LEU A 308 2.51 -8.50 25.22
N TYR A 309 2.55 -9.62 24.50
CA TYR A 309 2.30 -9.72 23.06
C TYR A 309 1.23 -10.78 22.75
N ASN A 310 0.62 -10.72 21.57
CA ASN A 310 -0.31 -11.75 21.11
C ASN A 310 0.40 -13.08 20.81
N ASP A 311 -0.29 -14.22 20.89
CA ASP A 311 0.29 -15.56 20.73
C ASP A 311 0.35 -16.06 19.28
N PHE A 312 -0.28 -15.35 18.33
CA PHE A 312 -0.45 -15.81 16.96
C PHE A 312 0.54 -15.19 15.95
N GLY A 313 1.13 -14.02 16.19
CA GLY A 313 1.99 -13.34 15.20
C GLY A 313 3.38 -13.98 15.04
N GLU A 314 4.09 -13.72 13.93
CA GLU A 314 5.45 -14.27 13.69
C GLU A 314 6.46 -13.85 14.77
N VAL A 315 6.40 -12.60 15.25
CA VAL A 315 7.28 -12.10 16.33
C VAL A 315 7.05 -12.85 17.65
N SER A 316 5.84 -13.38 17.88
CA SER A 316 5.51 -14.14 19.09
C SER A 316 6.34 -15.43 19.23
N GLU A 317 6.73 -16.05 18.11
CA GLU A 317 7.57 -17.24 18.11
C GLU A 317 8.96 -16.93 18.68
N HIS A 318 9.55 -15.81 18.25
CA HIS A 318 10.83 -15.35 18.74
C HIS A 318 10.78 -14.90 20.20
N ILE A 319 9.69 -14.24 20.62
CA ILE A 319 9.48 -13.85 22.02
C ILE A 319 9.47 -15.09 22.92
N ARG A 320 8.79 -16.17 22.51
CA ARG A 320 8.78 -17.45 23.25
C ARG A 320 10.14 -18.14 23.23
N GLU A 321 10.79 -18.24 22.06
CA GLU A 321 12.11 -18.89 21.90
C GLU A 321 13.17 -18.29 22.84
N TYR A 322 13.18 -16.97 22.98
CA TYR A 322 14.17 -16.28 23.81
C TYR A 322 13.73 -16.05 25.26
N ASP A 323 12.47 -16.36 25.58
CA ASP A 323 11.82 -15.93 26.83
C ASP A 323 11.93 -14.41 27.04
N ALA A 324 11.53 -13.65 26.03
CA ALA A 324 11.67 -12.19 25.95
C ALA A 324 10.37 -11.42 26.30
N GLY A 325 9.41 -12.08 26.94
CA GLY A 325 8.12 -11.49 27.28
C GLY A 325 7.05 -12.53 27.59
N TRP A 326 5.79 -12.12 27.44
CA TRP A 326 4.60 -12.96 27.64
C TRP A 326 3.79 -12.97 26.36
N THR A 327 3.55 -14.15 25.79
CA THR A 327 2.62 -14.29 24.67
C THR A 327 1.28 -14.79 25.20
N VAL A 328 0.22 -14.01 25.00
CA VAL A 328 -1.12 -14.29 25.52
C VAL A 328 -2.13 -14.45 24.39
N ASN A 329 -3.18 -15.22 24.65
CA ASN A 329 -4.33 -15.25 23.76
C ASN A 329 -5.21 -14.03 24.05
N PRO A 330 -5.27 -13.03 23.15
CA PRO A 330 -5.97 -11.78 23.41
C PRO A 330 -7.49 -11.96 23.45
N ALA A 331 -8.05 -13.09 23.01
CA ALA A 331 -9.49 -13.38 23.11
C ALA A 331 -9.88 -14.05 24.44
N LYS A 332 -8.90 -14.41 25.29
CA LYS A 332 -9.12 -15.09 26.57
C LYS A 332 -8.66 -14.19 27.71
N GLN A 333 -9.62 -13.60 28.42
CA GLN A 333 -9.38 -12.71 29.56
C GLN A 333 -8.45 -13.34 30.61
N GLU A 334 -8.65 -14.62 30.96
CA GLU A 334 -7.80 -15.35 31.91
C GLU A 334 -6.32 -15.38 31.49
N SER A 335 -6.05 -15.53 30.19
CA SER A 335 -4.67 -15.54 29.68
C SER A 335 -3.97 -14.20 29.88
N ILE A 336 -4.71 -13.09 29.77
CA ILE A 336 -4.20 -11.74 29.98
C ILE A 336 -4.01 -11.51 31.49
N GLU A 337 -5.01 -11.84 32.31
CA GLU A 337 -4.98 -11.71 33.76
C GLU A 337 -3.78 -12.43 34.39
N GLN A 338 -3.53 -13.68 33.99
CA GLN A 338 -2.41 -14.47 34.49
C GLN A 338 -1.06 -13.81 34.18
N ALA A 339 -0.87 -13.32 32.95
CA ALA A 339 0.37 -12.65 32.57
C ALA A 339 0.55 -11.32 33.31
N VAL A 340 -0.51 -10.51 33.45
CA VAL A 340 -0.45 -9.24 34.18
C VAL A 340 -0.18 -9.47 35.67
N ASN A 341 -0.82 -10.46 36.29
CA ASN A 341 -0.54 -10.83 37.69
C ASN A 341 0.93 -11.24 37.88
N GLU A 342 1.47 -12.09 37.00
CA GLU A 342 2.88 -12.49 37.06
C GLU A 342 3.82 -11.28 36.95
N ILE A 343 3.52 -10.32 36.08
CA ILE A 343 4.30 -9.08 35.95
C ILE A 343 4.33 -8.28 37.27
N PHE A 344 3.21 -8.18 37.98
CA PHE A 344 3.14 -7.50 39.27
C PHE A 344 3.82 -8.26 40.40
N GLU A 345 3.71 -9.59 40.40
CA GLU A 345 4.14 -10.45 41.50
C GLU A 345 5.61 -10.88 41.39
N ARG A 346 6.17 -10.86 40.18
CA ARG A 346 7.51 -11.39 39.86
C ARG A 346 8.39 -10.38 39.12
N PRO A 347 8.79 -9.28 39.76
CA PRO A 347 9.63 -8.26 39.14
C PRO A 347 11.01 -8.79 38.71
N GLU A 348 11.51 -9.85 39.32
CA GLU A 348 12.75 -10.52 38.91
C GLU A 348 12.63 -11.13 37.50
N LEU A 349 11.43 -11.61 37.12
CA LEU A 349 11.17 -12.09 35.77
C LEU A 349 11.15 -10.96 34.76
N VAL A 350 10.55 -9.81 35.09
CA VAL A 350 10.53 -8.63 34.21
C VAL A 350 11.96 -8.28 33.79
N ILE A 351 12.88 -8.21 34.76
CA ILE A 351 14.30 -7.91 34.52
C ILE A 351 14.97 -9.01 33.70
N ALA A 352 14.73 -10.28 34.03
CA ALA A 352 15.31 -11.40 33.29
C ALA A 352 14.85 -11.45 31.83
N LYS A 353 13.54 -11.31 31.59
CA LYS A 353 12.94 -11.33 30.25
C LYS A 353 13.36 -10.12 29.41
N GLY A 354 13.56 -8.95 30.00
CA GLY A 354 14.04 -7.80 29.23
C GLY A 354 15.53 -7.88 28.85
N ARG A 355 16.38 -8.52 29.68
CA ARG A 355 17.73 -8.92 29.23
C ARG A 355 17.67 -9.91 28.06
N ASN A 356 16.74 -10.86 28.12
CA ASN A 356 16.50 -11.79 27.01
C ASN A 356 15.97 -11.08 25.75
N ALA A 357 15.18 -10.01 25.90
CA ALA A 357 14.70 -9.20 24.79
C ALA A 357 15.84 -8.53 24.02
N GLN A 358 16.81 -7.97 24.72
CA GLN A 358 18.01 -7.41 24.10
C GLN A 358 18.90 -8.49 23.47
N ARG A 359 19.00 -9.68 24.10
CA ARG A 359 19.66 -10.84 23.47
C ARG A 359 18.97 -11.23 22.16
N LEU A 360 17.64 -11.32 22.15
CA LEU A 360 16.86 -11.62 20.95
C LEU A 360 17.16 -10.63 19.81
N VAL A 361 17.15 -9.33 20.10
CA VAL A 361 17.42 -8.32 19.08
C VAL A 361 18.83 -8.41 18.54
N ARG A 362 19.84 -8.56 19.40
CA ARG A 362 21.23 -8.73 18.96
C ARG A 362 21.41 -9.95 18.06
N ASP A 363 20.78 -11.06 18.41
CA ASP A 363 21.00 -12.35 17.76
C ASP A 363 20.14 -12.54 16.49
N ARG A 364 19.01 -11.81 16.36
CA ARG A 364 18.06 -12.00 15.24
C ARG A 364 17.70 -10.72 14.47
N PHE A 365 17.79 -9.55 15.09
CA PHE A 365 17.20 -8.29 14.60
C PHE A 365 18.18 -7.11 14.65
N SER A 366 19.45 -7.37 14.37
CA SER A 366 20.51 -6.36 14.24
C SER A 366 20.81 -6.10 12.76
N TRP A 367 20.78 -4.83 12.31
CA TRP A 367 20.86 -4.53 10.87
C TRP A 367 22.19 -4.87 10.23
N ASP A 368 23.26 -5.01 10.99
CA ASP A 368 24.58 -5.42 10.51
C ASP A 368 24.55 -6.85 9.96
N GLN A 369 23.61 -7.68 10.45
CA GLN A 369 23.42 -9.04 9.96
C GLN A 369 22.20 -9.18 9.04
N THR A 370 21.07 -8.56 9.39
CA THR A 370 19.81 -8.80 8.68
C THR A 370 19.75 -8.15 7.29
N ILE A 371 20.56 -7.12 7.03
CA ILE A 371 20.57 -6.41 5.74
C ILE A 371 21.35 -7.17 4.66
N LEU A 372 22.18 -8.16 5.05
CA LEU A 372 23.09 -8.89 4.15
C LEU A 372 22.42 -9.40 2.87
N PRO A 373 21.19 -9.95 2.88
CA PRO A 373 20.55 -10.38 1.64
C PRO A 373 20.38 -9.27 0.59
N LEU A 374 20.18 -8.02 1.01
CA LEU A 374 20.12 -6.86 0.11
C LEU A 374 21.53 -6.39 -0.29
N VAL A 375 22.49 -6.38 0.64
CA VAL A 375 23.89 -6.06 0.33
C VAL A 375 24.45 -7.02 -0.72
N ASP A 376 24.21 -8.32 -0.58
CA ASP A 376 24.63 -9.34 -1.54
C ASP A 376 24.05 -9.11 -2.94
N PHE A 377 22.77 -8.73 -3.00
CA PHE A 377 22.12 -8.36 -4.27
C PHE A 377 22.73 -7.10 -4.87
N LEU A 378 23.02 -6.09 -4.07
CA LEU A 378 23.59 -4.82 -4.53
C LEU A 378 25.04 -4.99 -5.01
N ASN A 379 25.80 -5.91 -4.42
CA ASN A 379 27.15 -6.27 -4.88
C ASN A 379 27.13 -7.06 -6.19
N HIS A 380 26.07 -7.81 -6.46
CA HIS A 380 25.91 -8.63 -7.68
C HIS A 380 24.52 -8.41 -8.31
N PRO A 381 24.24 -7.20 -8.82
CA PRO A 381 22.89 -6.85 -9.24
C PRO A 381 22.49 -7.62 -10.49
N THR A 382 21.38 -8.35 -10.38
CA THR A 382 20.78 -9.06 -11.52
C THR A 382 19.46 -8.39 -11.91
N LYS A 383 19.28 -8.13 -13.21
CA LYS A 383 17.97 -7.72 -13.75
C LYS A 383 17.03 -8.91 -13.79
N ALA A 384 15.82 -8.74 -13.26
CA ALA A 384 14.82 -9.77 -13.38
C ALA A 384 14.31 -9.84 -14.83
N PRO A 385 14.13 -11.05 -15.40
CA PRO A 385 13.72 -11.20 -16.80
C PRO A 385 12.37 -10.51 -17.03
N ALA A 386 12.11 -10.08 -18.26
CA ALA A 386 10.77 -9.66 -18.63
C ALA A 386 9.82 -10.85 -18.47
N VAL A 387 8.69 -10.65 -17.81
CA VAL A 387 7.69 -11.70 -17.58
C VAL A 387 6.32 -11.18 -17.99
N GLU A 388 5.49 -12.09 -18.48
CA GLU A 388 4.06 -11.86 -18.70
C GLU A 388 3.27 -12.69 -17.67
N PRO A 389 2.15 -12.16 -17.13
CA PRO A 389 1.26 -12.89 -16.23
C PRO A 389 0.97 -14.33 -16.70
N VAL A 390 1.38 -15.32 -15.89
CA VAL A 390 1.22 -16.75 -16.21
C VAL A 390 -0.22 -17.21 -15.99
N ILE A 391 -0.87 -16.66 -14.96
CA ILE A 391 -2.29 -16.83 -14.70
C ILE A 391 -2.99 -15.71 -15.48
N GLY A 392 -3.86 -16.08 -16.43
CA GLY A 392 -4.58 -15.10 -17.24
C GLY A 392 -5.26 -14.02 -16.41
N ALA A 393 -5.51 -12.84 -16.96
CA ALA A 393 -5.93 -11.65 -16.22
C ALA A 393 -6.93 -11.98 -15.11
N VAL A 394 -6.49 -12.03 -13.85
CA VAL A 394 -7.42 -12.13 -12.74
C VAL A 394 -7.97 -10.73 -12.59
N SER A 395 -9.12 -10.48 -13.21
CA SER A 395 -9.83 -9.23 -13.03
C SER A 395 -10.35 -9.21 -11.60
N ALA A 396 -9.55 -8.71 -10.68
CA ALA A 396 -10.09 -8.17 -9.45
C ALA A 396 -10.94 -6.97 -9.86
N ARG A 397 -12.27 -7.14 -9.88
CA ARG A 397 -13.18 -6.01 -9.85
C ARG A 397 -14.14 -6.19 -8.69
N ALA A 398 -13.99 -5.32 -7.70
CA ALA A 398 -15.11 -4.54 -7.22
C ALA A 398 -14.92 -3.11 -7.75
N SER A 399 -15.31 -2.88 -9.00
CA SER A 399 -15.53 -1.54 -9.53
C SER A 399 -17.02 -1.47 -9.79
N PHE A 400 -17.74 -0.63 -9.04
CA PHE A 400 -19.18 -0.36 -9.18
C PHE A 400 -19.60 0.17 -10.57
N LEU A 401 -18.70 0.16 -11.56
CA LEU A 401 -18.84 0.72 -12.91
C LEU A 401 -18.62 -0.36 -13.99
N ALA A 402 -18.64 -1.64 -13.61
CA ALA A 402 -18.43 -2.79 -14.48
C ALA A 402 -19.66 -3.70 -14.45
N PRO A 403 -20.15 -4.20 -15.58
CA PRO A 403 -21.09 -5.31 -15.55
C PRO A 403 -20.42 -6.52 -14.89
N SER A 404 -21.13 -7.15 -13.95
CA SER A 404 -20.77 -8.42 -13.32
C SER A 404 -21.46 -9.58 -14.04
N GLY A 405 -20.80 -10.72 -14.19
CA GLY A 405 -21.39 -11.92 -14.81
C GLY A 405 -20.36 -13.01 -15.09
N VAL A 406 -20.82 -14.17 -15.56
CA VAL A 406 -19.93 -15.27 -15.99
C VAL A 406 -19.12 -14.85 -17.21
N THR A 407 -17.79 -14.96 -17.12
CA THR A 407 -16.86 -14.59 -18.20
C THR A 407 -16.73 -15.68 -19.25
N VAL A 408 -16.71 -15.28 -20.53
CA VAL A 408 -16.49 -16.17 -21.68
C VAL A 408 -15.49 -15.56 -22.65
N ASP A 409 -14.74 -16.42 -23.34
CA ASP A 409 -13.80 -15.99 -24.37
C ASP A 409 -14.50 -15.90 -25.73
N VAL A 410 -14.44 -14.71 -26.32
CA VAL A 410 -15.01 -14.39 -27.63
C VAL A 410 -13.89 -14.42 -28.65
N PRO A 411 -13.85 -15.41 -29.56
CA PRO A 411 -12.88 -15.42 -30.64
C PRO A 411 -13.07 -14.21 -31.55
N VAL A 412 -11.97 -13.60 -31.99
CA VAL A 412 -11.98 -12.58 -33.03
C VAL A 412 -11.32 -13.19 -34.26
N GLY A 413 -12.05 -13.45 -35.34
CA GLY A 413 -11.56 -14.11 -36.56
C GLY A 413 -12.11 -13.47 -37.82
N ALA A 414 -11.72 -14.01 -38.99
CA ALA A 414 -12.25 -13.55 -40.28
C ALA A 414 -13.79 -13.65 -40.34
N ASP A 415 -14.35 -14.69 -39.72
CA ASP A 415 -15.79 -14.96 -39.71
C ASP A 415 -16.57 -14.11 -38.69
N THR A 416 -15.87 -13.45 -37.76
CA THR A 416 -16.52 -12.64 -36.70
C THR A 416 -16.63 -11.15 -37.03
N GLY A 417 -16.08 -10.69 -38.15
CA GLY A 417 -16.18 -9.28 -38.56
C GLY A 417 -15.72 -8.26 -37.50
N VAL A 418 -16.35 -7.08 -37.49
CA VAL A 418 -16.10 -6.01 -36.50
C VAL A 418 -16.99 -6.22 -35.28
N LEU A 419 -16.38 -6.48 -34.12
CA LEU A 419 -17.10 -6.56 -32.86
C LEU A 419 -17.54 -5.16 -32.44
N THR A 420 -18.83 -4.99 -32.19
CA THR A 420 -19.42 -3.69 -31.86
C THR A 420 -20.10 -3.76 -30.50
N GLN A 421 -19.73 -2.88 -29.57
CA GLN A 421 -20.43 -2.73 -28.29
C GLN A 421 -20.85 -1.29 -28.07
N THR A 422 -22.15 -1.10 -27.86
CA THR A 422 -22.66 0.17 -27.35
C THR A 422 -22.59 0.16 -25.83
N PHE A 423 -22.18 1.27 -25.21
CA PHE A 423 -22.15 1.42 -23.76
C PHE A 423 -22.51 2.86 -23.35
N ILE A 424 -22.95 3.01 -22.11
CA ILE A 424 -23.17 4.32 -21.50
C ILE A 424 -21.90 4.70 -20.74
N VAL A 425 -21.39 5.92 -20.96
CA VAL A 425 -20.21 6.43 -20.25
C VAL A 425 -20.55 6.48 -18.75
N PRO A 426 -19.84 5.72 -17.90
CA PRO A 426 -20.31 5.43 -16.54
C PRO A 426 -20.12 6.59 -15.57
N ALA A 427 -19.24 7.53 -15.88
CA ALA A 427 -18.95 8.69 -15.04
C ALA A 427 -18.37 9.84 -15.87
N GLU A 428 -18.33 11.03 -15.28
CA GLU A 428 -17.62 12.16 -15.87
C GLU A 428 -16.12 11.86 -16.05
N ASN A 429 -15.53 12.44 -17.10
CA ASN A 429 -14.08 12.49 -17.29
C ASN A 429 -13.39 11.11 -17.38
N ILE A 430 -14.05 10.13 -17.99
CA ILE A 430 -13.36 8.92 -18.43
C ILE A 430 -12.30 9.30 -19.48
N ALA A 431 -11.07 8.88 -19.23
CA ALA A 431 -9.92 9.16 -20.10
C ALA A 431 -9.60 8.01 -21.03
N THR A 432 -9.82 6.76 -20.59
CA THR A 432 -9.56 5.59 -21.43
C THR A 432 -10.66 4.55 -21.25
N VAL A 433 -10.98 3.88 -22.35
CA VAL A 433 -11.77 2.64 -22.37
C VAL A 433 -10.82 1.50 -22.63
N GLU A 434 -10.87 0.45 -21.81
CA GLU A 434 -9.98 -0.71 -21.89
C GLU A 434 -10.79 -1.96 -22.22
N VAL A 435 -10.21 -2.82 -23.07
CA VAL A 435 -10.77 -4.10 -23.50
C VAL A 435 -9.85 -5.20 -23.03
N ALA A 436 -10.39 -6.18 -22.30
CA ALA A 436 -9.64 -7.37 -21.90
C ALA A 436 -9.45 -8.33 -23.09
N VAL A 437 -8.19 -8.65 -23.40
CA VAL A 437 -7.79 -9.50 -24.52
C VAL A 437 -6.83 -10.58 -24.06
N ALA A 438 -6.86 -11.73 -24.73
CA ALA A 438 -5.85 -12.77 -24.56
C ALA A 438 -5.50 -13.39 -25.91
N LEU A 439 -4.28 -13.92 -25.99
CA LEU A 439 -3.81 -14.72 -27.09
C LEU A 439 -3.89 -16.20 -26.69
N ARG A 440 -4.29 -17.06 -27.64
CA ARG A 440 -4.32 -18.52 -27.39
C ARG A 440 -2.93 -19.11 -27.14
N SER A 441 -1.89 -18.46 -27.66
CA SER A 441 -0.49 -18.80 -27.39
C SER A 441 0.40 -17.56 -27.56
N ALA A 442 1.60 -17.57 -26.98
CA ALA A 442 2.56 -16.47 -27.15
C ALA A 442 3.01 -16.30 -28.62
N ASN A 443 3.04 -17.40 -29.37
CA ASN A 443 3.43 -17.41 -30.79
C ASN A 443 2.33 -16.84 -31.71
N ALA A 444 1.10 -16.69 -31.20
CA ALA A 444 -0.04 -16.20 -31.96
C ALA A 444 0.11 -14.74 -32.43
N ARG A 445 1.07 -13.98 -31.87
CA ARG A 445 1.38 -12.59 -32.25
C ARG A 445 1.74 -12.44 -33.74
N SER A 446 2.47 -13.40 -34.31
CA SER A 446 2.93 -13.36 -35.70
C SER A 446 1.79 -13.49 -36.72
N GLY A 447 0.67 -14.09 -36.31
CA GLY A 447 -0.54 -14.21 -37.12
C GLY A 447 -1.36 -12.91 -37.21
N ILE A 448 -1.16 -11.96 -36.29
CA ILE A 448 -1.96 -10.74 -36.18
C ILE A 448 -1.22 -9.57 -36.82
N SER A 449 -1.78 -9.00 -37.90
CA SER A 449 -1.20 -7.82 -38.53
C SER A 449 -1.55 -6.54 -37.75
N ARG A 450 -2.81 -6.40 -37.33
CA ARG A 450 -3.28 -5.21 -36.60
C ARG A 450 -4.57 -5.46 -35.82
N VAL A 451 -4.66 -4.91 -34.62
CA VAL A 451 -5.93 -4.75 -33.88
C VAL A 451 -6.28 -3.27 -33.81
N THR A 452 -7.46 -2.90 -34.29
CA THR A 452 -7.96 -1.52 -34.27
C THR A 452 -9.13 -1.39 -33.32
N LEU A 453 -9.02 -0.45 -32.37
CA LEU A 453 -10.12 0.05 -31.56
C LEU A 453 -10.60 1.39 -32.16
N LEU A 454 -11.91 1.55 -32.29
CA LEU A 454 -12.56 2.78 -32.72
C LEU A 454 -13.72 3.12 -31.79
N LEU A 455 -13.77 4.35 -31.30
CA LEU A 455 -14.89 4.87 -30.52
C LEU A 455 -15.70 5.84 -31.37
N ARG A 456 -17.01 5.62 -31.44
CA ARG A 456 -17.98 6.48 -32.10
C ARG A 456 -18.93 7.12 -31.10
N GLY A 457 -19.29 8.37 -31.37
CA GLY A 457 -20.31 9.09 -30.61
C GLY A 457 -21.74 8.76 -31.06
N PRO A 458 -22.75 9.35 -30.40
CA PRO A 458 -24.16 9.13 -30.72
C PRO A 458 -24.52 9.44 -32.19
N SER A 459 -23.82 10.38 -32.82
CA SER A 459 -24.01 10.77 -34.21
C SER A 459 -23.27 9.87 -35.22
N GLY A 460 -22.63 8.79 -34.77
CA GLY A 460 -21.82 7.89 -35.59
C GLY A 460 -20.43 8.43 -35.95
N ARG A 461 -20.12 9.69 -35.60
CA ARG A 461 -18.80 10.30 -35.82
C ARG A 461 -17.73 9.63 -34.96
N SER A 462 -16.55 9.41 -35.56
CA SER A 462 -15.37 8.89 -34.86
C SER A 462 -14.87 9.91 -33.83
N ILE A 463 -14.78 9.48 -32.57
CA ILE A 463 -14.23 10.25 -31.46
C ILE A 463 -12.75 9.96 -31.27
N SER A 464 -12.37 8.68 -31.37
CA SER A 464 -10.99 8.23 -31.17
C SER A 464 -10.75 6.93 -31.92
N ARG A 465 -9.51 6.73 -32.38
CA ARG A 465 -9.05 5.51 -33.04
C ARG A 465 -7.66 5.16 -32.52
N ARG A 466 -7.42 3.89 -32.22
CA ARG A 466 -6.08 3.38 -31.89
C ARG A 466 -5.85 2.02 -32.53
N ALA A 467 -4.67 1.83 -33.10
CA ALA A 467 -4.23 0.56 -33.67
C ALA A 467 -3.07 -0.01 -32.86
N TYR A 468 -3.00 -1.34 -32.79
CA TYR A 468 -1.95 -2.12 -32.16
C TYR A 468 -1.40 -3.10 -33.18
N ALA A 469 -0.08 -3.17 -33.33
CA ALA A 469 0.57 -4.28 -34.04
C ALA A 469 0.48 -5.57 -33.22
N GLY A 470 0.56 -6.74 -33.86
CA GLY A 470 0.55 -8.04 -33.16
C GLY A 470 1.62 -8.15 -32.07
N SER A 471 2.79 -7.54 -32.27
CA SER A 471 3.89 -7.47 -31.29
C SER A 471 3.57 -6.62 -30.05
N GLU A 472 2.60 -5.71 -30.12
CA GLU A 472 2.19 -4.85 -29.00
C GLU A 472 1.08 -5.48 -28.16
N LEU A 473 0.51 -6.61 -28.59
CA LEU A 473 -0.60 -7.27 -27.89
C LEU A 473 -0.08 -8.10 -26.71
N PRO A 474 -0.68 -7.95 -25.52
CA PRO A 474 -0.35 -8.80 -24.38
C PRO A 474 -0.83 -10.24 -24.64
N VAL A 475 -0.08 -11.26 -24.19
CA VAL A 475 -0.57 -12.66 -24.23
C VAL A 475 -1.81 -12.80 -23.37
N ASN A 476 -1.88 -12.07 -22.26
CA ASN A 476 -3.11 -11.89 -21.51
C ASN A 476 -3.09 -10.52 -20.82
N GLY A 477 -4.09 -9.68 -21.06
CA GLY A 477 -4.09 -8.32 -20.51
C GLY A 477 -5.19 -7.43 -21.06
N ARG A 478 -4.90 -6.14 -21.19
CA ARG A 478 -5.84 -5.15 -21.72
C ARG A 478 -5.19 -4.29 -22.79
N ILE A 479 -5.98 -3.96 -23.80
CA ILE A 479 -5.69 -2.89 -24.77
C ILE A 479 -6.64 -1.72 -24.51
N SER A 480 -6.16 -0.49 -24.67
CA SER A 480 -6.93 0.71 -24.31
C SER A 480 -7.08 1.70 -25.45
N ILE A 481 -8.16 2.46 -25.47
CA ILE A 481 -8.34 3.59 -26.37
C ILE A 481 -8.60 4.85 -25.56
N GLY A 482 -7.83 5.90 -25.86
CA GLY A 482 -7.90 7.18 -25.15
C GLY A 482 -9.00 8.08 -25.69
N LEU A 483 -9.64 8.82 -24.80
CA LEU A 483 -10.57 9.90 -25.12
C LEU A 483 -9.83 11.25 -25.05
N PRO A 484 -9.76 12.01 -26.16
CA PRO A 484 -9.07 13.30 -26.21
C PRO A 484 -9.60 14.27 -25.15
N LEU A 485 -8.70 14.97 -24.46
CA LEU A 485 -9.06 15.83 -23.32
C LEU A 485 -10.16 16.86 -23.64
N LEU A 486 -10.12 17.45 -24.84
CA LEU A 486 -11.08 18.46 -25.31
C LEU A 486 -12.43 17.85 -25.73
N ASN A 487 -12.47 16.56 -26.04
CA ASN A 487 -13.63 15.86 -26.57
C ASN A 487 -14.08 14.71 -25.65
N ARG A 488 -13.81 14.80 -24.35
CA ARG A 488 -14.29 13.79 -23.40
C ARG A 488 -15.81 13.90 -23.25
N PRO A 489 -16.56 12.81 -23.52
CA PRO A 489 -18.00 12.81 -23.34
C PRO A 489 -18.36 12.91 -21.86
N ALA A 490 -19.50 13.52 -21.59
CA ALA A 490 -20.10 13.57 -20.26
C ALA A 490 -20.53 12.16 -19.80
N GLY A 491 -20.69 11.99 -18.49
CA GLY A 491 -21.33 10.79 -17.93
C GLY A 491 -22.76 10.64 -18.48
N GLY A 492 -23.20 9.40 -18.71
CA GLY A 492 -24.52 9.12 -19.28
C GLY A 492 -24.60 9.20 -20.81
N VAL A 493 -23.57 9.68 -21.50
CA VAL A 493 -23.53 9.69 -22.98
C VAL A 493 -23.37 8.27 -23.52
N ARG A 494 -24.11 7.94 -24.57
CA ARG A 494 -23.99 6.67 -25.28
C ARG A 494 -22.86 6.70 -26.30
N LEU A 495 -21.93 5.75 -26.22
CA LEU A 495 -20.86 5.56 -27.19
C LEU A 495 -20.89 4.15 -27.77
N THR A 496 -20.24 3.98 -28.91
CA THR A 496 -20.06 2.66 -29.53
C THR A 496 -18.58 2.38 -29.71
N LEU A 497 -18.11 1.26 -29.18
CA LEU A 497 -16.77 0.70 -29.40
C LEU A 497 -16.83 -0.31 -30.53
N GLU A 498 -15.98 -0.14 -31.53
CA GLU A 498 -15.71 -1.10 -32.59
C GLU A 498 -14.30 -1.68 -32.39
N LEU A 499 -14.19 -3.00 -32.39
CA LEU A 499 -12.93 -3.76 -32.36
C LEU A 499 -12.82 -4.58 -33.64
N ARG A 500 -11.73 -4.38 -34.36
CA ARG A 500 -11.39 -5.12 -35.58
C ARG A 500 -10.01 -5.73 -35.46
N CYS A 501 -9.87 -6.99 -35.85
CA CYS A 501 -8.57 -7.65 -35.98
C CYS A 501 -8.32 -8.00 -37.44
N ASP A 502 -7.18 -7.55 -37.97
CA ASP A 502 -6.67 -7.91 -39.29
C ASP A 502 -5.56 -8.96 -39.10
N TYR A 503 -5.62 -10.03 -39.91
CA TYR A 503 -4.72 -11.17 -39.86
C TYR A 503 -3.74 -11.17 -41.02
N THR A 504 -2.59 -11.83 -40.86
CA THR A 504 -1.57 -11.95 -41.92
C THR A 504 -1.97 -12.96 -43.01
N SER A 505 -2.83 -13.92 -42.68
CA SER A 505 -3.43 -14.87 -43.63
C SER A 505 -4.80 -15.36 -43.15
N THR A 506 -5.58 -15.95 -44.06
CA THR A 506 -6.87 -16.61 -43.72
C THR A 506 -6.67 -17.83 -42.83
N ALA A 507 -5.59 -18.59 -43.00
CA ALA A 507 -5.23 -19.70 -42.12
C ALA A 507 -4.94 -19.23 -40.68
N ALA A 508 -4.21 -18.12 -40.53
CA ALA A 508 -3.96 -17.52 -39.21
C ALA A 508 -5.25 -17.01 -38.55
N ALA A 509 -6.24 -16.57 -39.33
CA ALA A 509 -7.52 -16.10 -38.81
C ALA A 509 -8.42 -17.25 -38.31
N ALA A 510 -8.31 -18.44 -38.91
CA ALA A 510 -9.11 -19.62 -38.57
C ALA A 510 -8.76 -20.23 -37.21
N GLU A 511 -7.54 -19.99 -36.71
CA GLU A 511 -7.11 -20.45 -35.39
C GLU A 511 -7.60 -19.55 -34.23
N HIS A 512 -8.31 -18.46 -34.53
CA HIS A 512 -8.77 -17.46 -33.55
C HIS A 512 -7.67 -17.07 -32.54
N PRO A 513 -6.52 -16.59 -33.02
CA PRO A 513 -5.35 -16.33 -32.18
C PRO A 513 -5.61 -15.26 -31.11
N LEU A 514 -6.55 -14.33 -31.37
CA LEU A 514 -7.01 -13.32 -30.43
C LEU A 514 -8.41 -13.68 -29.90
N VAL A 515 -8.55 -13.67 -28.57
CA VAL A 515 -9.84 -13.70 -27.87
C VAL A 515 -10.04 -12.41 -27.07
N VAL A 516 -11.29 -11.98 -27.00
CA VAL A 516 -11.75 -10.85 -26.17
C VAL A 516 -12.66 -11.41 -25.09
N ARG A 517 -12.53 -10.93 -23.84
CA ARG A 517 -13.42 -11.40 -22.77
C ARG A 517 -14.78 -10.72 -22.81
N GLY A 518 -15.84 -11.51 -22.67
CA GLY A 518 -17.22 -11.04 -22.52
C GLY A 518 -17.97 -11.65 -21.34
N PHE A 519 -19.21 -11.24 -21.13
CA PHE A 519 -20.11 -11.66 -20.06
C PHE A 519 -21.42 -12.24 -20.62
N VAL A 520 -21.95 -13.28 -19.98
CA VAL A 520 -23.15 -14.02 -20.41
C VAL A 520 -24.44 -13.51 -19.74
N ASP A 521 -24.38 -12.88 -18.56
CA ASP A 521 -25.53 -12.36 -17.81
C ASP A 521 -25.27 -10.90 -17.37
N SER A 522 -25.52 -9.92 -18.23
CA SER A 522 -25.24 -8.50 -17.99
C SER A 522 -26.53 -7.69 -17.93
N GLU A 523 -26.75 -6.93 -16.86
CA GLU A 523 -28.01 -6.18 -16.63
C GLU A 523 -28.27 -5.03 -17.63
N TYR A 524 -27.26 -4.57 -18.40
CA TYR A 524 -27.39 -3.51 -19.43
C TYR A 524 -26.48 -3.79 -20.67
N PRO A 525 -26.81 -3.22 -21.87
CA PRO A 525 -26.73 -3.87 -23.19
C PRO A 525 -25.49 -3.49 -24.02
N PHE A 526 -25.16 -4.07 -25.18
CA PHE A 526 -25.30 -5.41 -25.79
C PHE A 526 -24.18 -5.45 -26.86
N VAL A 527 -23.32 -6.48 -26.89
CA VAL A 527 -22.35 -6.65 -27.99
C VAL A 527 -23.05 -7.25 -29.20
N THR A 528 -22.85 -6.68 -30.38
CA THR A 528 -23.40 -7.20 -31.64
C THR A 528 -22.29 -7.41 -32.67
N MET A 529 -22.51 -8.38 -33.54
CA MET A 529 -21.68 -8.66 -34.69
C MET A 529 -22.51 -8.39 -35.94
N GLY A 530 -22.51 -7.13 -36.41
CA GLY A 530 -23.50 -6.67 -37.37
C GLY A 530 -24.92 -6.80 -36.79
N SER A 531 -25.77 -7.63 -37.42
CA SER A 531 -27.13 -7.96 -36.98
C SER A 531 -27.25 -9.27 -36.18
N LYS A 532 -26.15 -9.98 -35.90
CA LYS A 532 -26.16 -11.30 -35.23
C LYS A 532 -25.70 -11.23 -33.77
N ARG A 533 -26.20 -12.17 -32.95
CA ARG A 533 -25.77 -12.39 -31.56
C ARG A 533 -24.37 -13.02 -31.54
N VAL A 534 -23.54 -12.62 -30.58
CA VAL A 534 -22.16 -13.14 -30.41
C VAL A 534 -22.18 -14.36 -29.50
N VAL A 535 -21.41 -15.40 -29.84
CA VAL A 535 -21.27 -16.63 -29.04
C VAL A 535 -19.81 -16.75 -28.58
N GLY A 536 -19.61 -17.07 -27.31
CA GLY A 536 -18.30 -17.27 -26.68
C GLY A 536 -18.21 -18.66 -26.07
N LYS A 537 -16.99 -19.09 -25.73
CA LYS A 537 -16.76 -20.39 -25.08
C LYS A 537 -16.43 -20.21 -23.60
N SER A 538 -17.04 -21.02 -22.74
CA SER A 538 -16.66 -21.12 -21.32
C SER A 538 -15.34 -21.87 -21.15
N LEU A 539 -14.78 -21.85 -19.93
CA LEU A 539 -13.61 -22.66 -19.55
C LEU A 539 -13.80 -24.17 -19.80
N LEU A 540 -15.05 -24.64 -19.78
CA LEU A 540 -15.43 -26.05 -20.03
C LEU A 540 -15.81 -26.29 -21.50
N GLY A 541 -15.60 -25.32 -22.40
CA GLY A 541 -15.85 -25.45 -23.83
C GLY A 541 -17.31 -25.30 -24.26
N GLN A 542 -18.22 -24.93 -23.35
CA GLN A 542 -19.63 -24.72 -23.68
C GLN A 542 -19.82 -23.42 -24.47
N GLU A 543 -20.67 -23.46 -25.49
CA GLU A 543 -21.04 -22.29 -26.29
C GLU A 543 -22.17 -21.50 -25.61
N LEU A 544 -21.89 -20.26 -25.26
CA LEU A 544 -22.80 -19.36 -24.54
C LEU A 544 -22.97 -18.06 -25.30
N VAL A 545 -24.20 -17.53 -25.31
CA VAL A 545 -24.49 -16.24 -25.95
C VAL A 545 -23.90 -15.13 -25.10
N VAL A 546 -22.99 -14.35 -25.69
CA VAL A 546 -22.31 -13.23 -25.04
C VAL A 546 -23.24 -12.03 -25.07
N GLN A 547 -23.52 -11.45 -23.90
CA GLN A 547 -24.34 -10.26 -23.77
C GLN A 547 -23.51 -8.98 -23.86
N SER A 548 -22.28 -8.94 -23.33
CA SER A 548 -21.40 -7.76 -23.40
C SER A 548 -19.90 -8.11 -23.39
N LEU A 549 -19.02 -7.25 -23.88
CA LEU A 549 -17.56 -7.35 -23.64
C LEU A 549 -17.21 -6.79 -22.25
N SER A 550 -16.12 -7.31 -21.69
CA SER A 550 -15.55 -6.86 -20.43
C SER A 550 -14.79 -5.54 -20.59
N LEU A 551 -15.53 -4.43 -20.60
CA LEU A 551 -14.98 -3.08 -20.72
C LEU A 551 -14.58 -2.53 -19.35
N SER A 552 -13.39 -1.93 -19.26
CA SER A 552 -12.94 -1.17 -18.09
C SER A 552 -12.75 0.31 -18.42
N PHE A 553 -12.95 1.17 -17.44
CA PHE A 553 -12.95 2.62 -17.63
C PHE A 553 -12.01 3.28 -16.63
N THR A 554 -11.05 4.06 -17.15
CA THR A 554 -10.06 4.75 -16.32
C THR A 554 -10.34 6.24 -16.30
N PRO A 555 -10.53 6.86 -15.12
CA PRO A 555 -10.77 8.30 -15.02
C PRO A 555 -9.49 9.10 -15.36
N GLY A 556 -9.68 10.25 -16.00
CA GLY A 556 -8.57 11.14 -16.35
C GLY A 556 -7.98 11.89 -15.16
N ARG A 557 -6.65 11.92 -15.08
CA ARG A 557 -5.90 12.68 -14.05
C ARG A 557 -5.39 14.00 -14.65
N GLY A 558 -5.47 15.12 -13.92
CA GLY A 558 -4.88 16.41 -14.36
C GLY A 558 -5.32 17.69 -13.60
N ARG A 559 -4.49 18.75 -13.67
CA ARG A 559 -4.72 20.09 -13.07
C ARG A 559 -5.93 20.83 -13.67
N LEU A 560 -6.11 20.75 -15.00
CA LEU A 560 -7.20 21.43 -15.72
C LEU A 560 -8.59 20.95 -15.28
N TYR A 561 -8.78 19.64 -15.08
CA TYR A 561 -10.05 19.08 -14.62
C TYR A 561 -10.29 19.37 -13.13
N ARG A 562 -9.22 19.36 -12.31
CA ARG A 562 -9.30 19.85 -10.93
C ARG A 562 -9.83 21.30 -10.92
N MET A 563 -9.33 22.17 -11.81
CA MET A 563 -9.83 23.53 -11.98
C MET A 563 -11.29 23.58 -12.45
N LYS A 564 -11.69 22.81 -13.47
CA LYS A 564 -13.08 22.75 -13.94
C LYS A 564 -14.05 22.30 -12.83
N GLY A 565 -13.72 21.22 -12.12
CA GLY A 565 -14.52 20.72 -10.99
C GLY A 565 -14.46 21.59 -9.73
N ILE A 566 -13.44 22.46 -9.60
CA ILE A 566 -13.44 23.55 -8.61
C ILE A 566 -14.40 24.66 -9.08
N MET A 567 -14.34 25.06 -10.34
CA MET A 567 -15.14 26.15 -10.90
C MET A 567 -16.62 25.82 -10.93
N GLU A 568 -16.99 24.58 -11.27
CA GLU A 568 -18.36 24.07 -11.17
C GLU A 568 -18.85 23.98 -9.72
N ARG A 569 -17.98 23.64 -8.76
CA ARG A 569 -18.31 23.68 -7.33
C ARG A 569 -18.51 25.10 -6.83
N VAL A 570 -17.66 26.03 -7.25
CA VAL A 570 -17.78 27.47 -6.95
C VAL A 570 -19.11 28.00 -7.50
N LEU A 571 -19.42 27.72 -8.76
CA LEU A 571 -20.70 28.08 -9.38
C LEU A 571 -21.91 27.48 -8.65
N ARG A 572 -21.82 26.21 -8.23
CA ARG A 572 -22.89 25.54 -7.47
C ARG A 572 -23.05 26.13 -6.07
N MET A 573 -21.96 26.43 -5.37
CA MET A 573 -21.98 27.08 -4.06
C MET A 573 -22.56 28.50 -4.12
N VAL A 574 -22.22 29.26 -5.17
CA VAL A 574 -22.80 30.59 -5.43
C VAL A 574 -24.31 30.47 -5.72
N ARG A 575 -24.71 29.51 -6.55
CA ARG A 575 -26.13 29.27 -6.87
C ARG A 575 -26.96 28.80 -5.67
N ASN A 576 -26.33 28.13 -4.71
CA ASN A 576 -26.95 27.63 -3.48
C ASN A 576 -26.81 28.60 -2.28
N GLY A 577 -26.22 29.79 -2.46
CA GLY A 577 -26.06 30.78 -1.38
C GLY A 577 -25.00 30.43 -0.32
N GLU A 578 -24.10 29.47 -0.56
CA GLU A 578 -23.09 28.98 0.40
C GLU A 578 -21.84 29.90 0.52
N TRP A 579 -22.05 31.21 0.67
CA TRP A 579 -20.98 32.23 0.62
C TRP A 579 -19.90 32.07 1.70
N GLN A 580 -20.28 31.69 2.93
CA GLN A 580 -19.32 31.52 4.03
C GLN A 580 -18.33 30.37 3.77
N ARG A 581 -18.78 29.28 3.13
CA ARG A 581 -17.92 28.13 2.77
C ARG A 581 -16.97 28.49 1.63
N LEU A 582 -17.44 29.26 0.66
CA LEU A 582 -16.65 29.76 -0.46
C LEU A 582 -15.49 30.64 0.03
N VAL A 583 -15.79 31.60 0.92
CA VAL A 583 -14.81 32.53 1.51
C VAL A 583 -13.75 31.77 2.31
N LYS A 584 -14.15 30.78 3.13
CA LYS A 584 -13.22 29.95 3.91
C LYS A 584 -12.32 29.08 3.03
N ALA A 585 -12.85 28.56 1.91
CA ALA A 585 -12.06 27.81 0.92
C ALA A 585 -11.08 28.70 0.14
N GLY A 586 -11.48 29.94 -0.18
CA GLY A 586 -10.63 30.95 -0.80
C GLY A 586 -9.47 31.38 0.09
N MET A 587 -9.74 31.71 1.36
CA MET A 587 -8.71 32.12 2.33
C MET A 587 -7.64 31.04 2.55
N ARG A 588 -8.01 29.76 2.54
CA ARG A 588 -7.04 28.64 2.66
C ARG A 588 -6.11 28.49 1.45
N ARG A 589 -6.52 28.94 0.27
CA ARG A 589 -5.74 28.80 -0.98
C ARG A 589 -5.02 30.07 -1.42
N LEU A 590 -5.43 31.22 -0.89
CA LEU A 590 -4.84 32.53 -1.18
C LEU A 590 -3.31 32.56 -0.98
N PRO A 591 -2.73 31.98 0.09
CA PRO A 591 -1.27 31.99 0.28
C PRO A 591 -0.53 31.22 -0.82
N THR A 592 -1.08 30.08 -1.26
CA THR A 592 -0.47 29.24 -2.30
C THR A 592 -0.55 29.88 -3.69
N VAL A 593 -1.61 30.64 -3.95
CA VAL A 593 -1.80 31.40 -5.20
C VAL A 593 -0.87 32.61 -5.24
N LEU A 594 -0.81 33.39 -4.16
CA LEU A 594 0.11 34.53 -4.02
C LEU A 594 1.58 34.11 -4.18
N HIS A 595 1.95 32.95 -3.63
CA HIS A 595 3.31 32.42 -3.80
C HIS A 595 3.63 32.04 -5.26
N ARG A 596 2.66 31.51 -6.01
CA ARG A 596 2.83 31.20 -7.45
C ARG A 596 2.90 32.45 -8.33
N VAL A 597 2.10 33.47 -8.02
CA VAL A 597 2.12 34.75 -8.75
C VAL A 597 3.46 35.46 -8.54
N ARG A 598 3.98 35.49 -7.31
CA ARG A 598 5.33 36.03 -7.02
C ARG A 598 6.44 35.27 -7.76
N ARG A 599 6.30 33.96 -7.92
CA ARG A 599 7.29 33.13 -8.64
C ARG A 599 7.24 33.32 -10.16
N LEU A 600 6.06 33.56 -10.73
CA LEU A 600 5.90 33.90 -12.15
C LEU A 600 6.39 35.32 -12.46
N ALA A 601 6.19 36.27 -11.54
CA ALA A 601 6.69 37.64 -11.67
C ALA A 601 8.22 37.75 -11.52
N ALA A 602 8.88 36.75 -10.92
CA ALA A 602 10.34 36.69 -10.80
C ALA A 602 11.03 35.96 -11.98
N LEU A 603 10.25 35.45 -12.95
CA LEU A 603 10.72 34.74 -14.15
C LEU A 603 10.45 35.55 -15.44
N GLY A 604 10.04 36.81 -15.31
CA GLY A 604 9.77 37.74 -16.41
C GLY A 604 10.81 38.85 -16.47
#